data_AF-A0A6I6L8Z5-F1
#
_entry.id   AF-A0A6I6L8Z5-F1
#
_cell.length_a   1.000
_cell.length_b   1.000
_cell.length_c   1.000
_cell.angle_alpha   90.00
_cell.angle_beta   90.00
_cell.angle_gamma   90.00
#
_symmetry.space_group_name_H-M   'P 1'
#
loop_
_entity.id
_entity.type
_entity.pdbx_description
1 polymer ?
#
loop_
_entity_poly.entity_id
_entity_poly.type
_entity_poly.pdbx_seq_one_letter_code
_entity_poly.pdbx_strand_id
1 'polypeptide(L)' 'MAENEDWWWLCYDTDAKEFYVLHQWDHVQINGLRQDADEEKHDVDTWRGEGAEKIAEAKERLLEHANT' A
#
# COMPACT_ATOMS: atom_id res chain seq x y z
N MET A 1 -23.04 7.22 -8.25
CA MET A 1 -22.31 7.12 -6.97
C MET A 1 -20.86 7.33 -7.33
N ALA A 2 -20.16 8.26 -6.68
CA ALA A 2 -18.71 8.34 -6.84
C ALA A 2 -18.14 7.15 -6.06
N GLU A 3 -17.55 6.21 -6.77
CA GLU A 3 -16.80 5.11 -6.18
C GLU A 3 -15.39 5.65 -5.95
N ASN A 4 -14.98 5.67 -4.68
CA ASN A 4 -13.62 6.00 -4.27
C ASN A 4 -13.08 4.72 -3.65
N GLU A 5 -12.11 4.14 -4.31
CA GLU A 5 -11.45 2.94 -3.83
C GLU A 5 -10.04 3.29 -3.36
N ASP A 6 -9.69 2.80 -2.19
CA ASP A 6 -8.37 2.94 -1.58
C ASP A 6 -7.88 1.53 -1.26
N TRP A 7 -6.64 1.26 -1.64
CA TRP A 7 -5.98 -0.01 -1.40
C TRP A 7 -4.63 0.19 -0.75
N TRP A 8 -4.34 -0.68 0.21
CA TRP A 8 -3.12 -0.63 1.01
C TRP A 8 -2.42 -1.98 0.94
N TRP A 9 -1.15 -2.00 0.56
CA TRP A 9 -0.33 -3.19 0.55
C TRP A 9 0.97 -2.98 1.32
N LEU A 10 1.38 -4.00 2.07
CA LEU A 10 2.75 -4.09 2.53
C LEU A 10 3.60 -4.71 1.42
N CYS A 11 4.64 -4.02 1.00
CA CYS A 11 5.54 -4.43 -0.07
C CYS A 11 6.97 -4.60 0.48
N TYR A 12 7.75 -5.46 -0.17
CA TYR A 12 9.17 -5.63 0.09
C TYR A 12 9.93 -5.42 -1.23
N ASP A 13 10.82 -4.42 -1.26
CA ASP A 13 11.74 -4.19 -2.37
C ASP A 13 12.97 -5.07 -2.18
N THR A 14 13.23 -5.98 -3.13
CA THR A 14 14.33 -6.94 -3.02
C THR A 14 15.69 -6.35 -3.38
N ASP A 15 15.73 -5.26 -4.16
CA ASP A 15 16.96 -4.58 -4.57
C ASP A 15 17.48 -3.68 -3.45
N ALA A 16 16.60 -2.82 -2.91
CA ALA A 16 16.87 -1.95 -1.78
C ALA A 16 16.86 -2.69 -0.43
N LYS A 17 16.22 -3.87 -0.36
CA LYS A 17 15.98 -4.66 0.86
C LYS A 17 15.19 -3.90 1.92
N GLU A 18 14.17 -3.17 1.45
CA GLU A 18 13.37 -2.27 2.28
C GLU A 18 11.89 -2.63 2.17
N PHE A 19 11.17 -2.43 3.28
CA PHE A 19 9.73 -2.58 3.33
C PHE A 19 9.06 -1.21 3.23
N TYR A 20 7.96 -1.15 2.50
CA TYR A 20 7.16 0.07 2.40
C TYR A 20 5.68 -0.29 2.33
N VAL A 21 4.82 0.66 2.70
CA VAL A 21 3.39 0.54 2.47
C VAL A 21 3.07 1.27 1.18
N LEU A 22 2.47 0.57 0.22
CA LEU A 22 1.93 1.15 -1.00
C LEU A 22 0.47 1.51 -0.78
N HIS A 23 0.15 2.78 -0.93
CA HIS A 23 -1.21 3.28 -1.06
C HIS A 23 -1.50 3.46 -2.54
N GLN A 24 -2.58 2.86 -3.05
CA GLN A 24 -3.13 3.22 -4.35
C GLN A 24 -4.56 3.66 -4.15
N TRP A 25 -4.95 4.69 -4.87
CA TRP A 25 -6.34 5.13 -4.89
C TRP A 25 -6.83 5.30 -6.31
N ASP A 26 -8.13 5.10 -6.47
CA ASP A 26 -8.88 5.44 -7.67
C ASP A 26 -10.15 6.17 -7.25
N HIS A 27 -10.12 7.49 -7.36
CA HIS A 27 -11.21 8.35 -6.91
C HIS A 27 -11.90 9.00 -8.11
N VAL A 28 -13.18 8.68 -8.28
CA VAL A 28 -14.01 9.36 -9.27
C VAL A 28 -14.55 10.66 -8.66
N GLN A 29 -14.18 11.82 -9.23
CA GLN A 29 -14.68 13.09 -8.71
C GLN A 29 -16.21 13.21 -8.85
N ILE A 30 -16.84 14.01 -7.97
CA ILE A 30 -18.31 14.10 -7.77
C ILE A 30 -19.12 14.34 -9.07
N ASN A 31 -18.51 14.92 -10.10
CA ASN A 31 -19.17 15.16 -11.40
C ASN A 31 -18.88 14.09 -12.47
N GLY A 32 -18.13 13.03 -12.16
CA GLY A 32 -17.75 11.96 -13.09
C GLY A 32 -16.86 12.39 -14.26
N LEU A 33 -16.39 13.64 -14.25
CA LEU A 33 -15.63 14.23 -15.35
C LEU A 33 -14.12 13.99 -15.25
N ARG A 34 -13.64 13.52 -14.10
CA ARG A 34 -12.23 13.28 -13.83
C ARG A 34 -12.06 12.14 -12.85
N GLN A 35 -11.19 11.21 -13.21
CA GLN A 35 -10.65 10.16 -12.36
C GLN A 35 -9.30 10.65 -11.84
N ASP A 36 -9.10 10.55 -10.53
CA ASP A 36 -7.85 10.83 -9.87
C ASP A 36 -7.33 9.50 -9.32
N ALA A 37 -6.30 8.97 -9.97
CA ALA A 37 -5.72 7.69 -9.64
C ALA A 37 -4.21 7.85 -9.56
N ASP A 38 -3.64 7.48 -8.43
CA ASP A 38 -2.21 7.60 -8.18
C ASP A 38 -1.76 6.57 -7.14
N GLU A 39 -0.45 6.53 -6.89
CA GLU A 39 0.15 5.66 -5.90
C GLU A 39 1.17 6.41 -5.03
N GLU A 40 1.12 6.19 -3.72
CA GLU A 40 2.05 6.78 -2.76
C GLU A 40 2.75 5.69 -1.95
N LYS A 41 4.06 5.87 -1.74
CA LYS A 41 4.86 4.99 -0.88
C LYS A 41 5.05 5.63 0.47
N HIS A 42 4.73 4.88 1.52
CA HIS A 42 4.96 5.28 2.89
C HIS A 42 6.03 4.42 3.56
N ASP A 43 6.78 5.05 4.44
CA ASP A 43 7.69 4.37 5.33
C ASP A 43 6.92 3.45 6.29
N VAL A 44 7.32 2.19 6.34
CA VAL A 44 6.60 1.16 7.10
C VAL A 44 6.78 1.32 8.61
N ASP A 45 7.91 1.84 9.06
CA ASP A 45 8.25 1.93 10.49
C ASP A 45 7.47 3.05 11.18
N THR A 46 7.13 4.09 10.41
CA THR A 46 6.27 5.20 10.83
C THR A 46 4.80 5.00 10.49
N TRP A 47 4.42 3.97 9.72
CA TRP A 47 3.03 3.69 9.35
C TRP A 47 2.12 3.45 10.56
N ARG A 48 0.96 4.12 10.57
CA ARG A 48 -0.08 3.97 11.62
C ARG A 48 -1.50 3.83 11.06
N GLY A 49 -1.64 3.70 9.74
CA GLY A 49 -2.94 3.57 9.07
C GLY A 49 -3.46 2.12 9.07
N GLU A 50 -4.32 1.81 8.11
CA GLU A 50 -4.97 0.49 8.03
C GLU A 50 -3.94 -0.64 7.91
N GLY A 51 -4.22 -1.75 8.60
CA GLY A 51 -3.36 -2.94 8.59
C GLY A 51 -2.04 -2.80 9.36
N ALA A 52 -1.76 -1.67 10.02
CA ALA A 52 -0.51 -1.45 10.75
C ALA A 52 -0.22 -2.54 11.81
N GLU A 53 -1.26 -3.06 12.46
CA GLU A 53 -1.16 -4.13 13.46
C GLU A 53 -0.67 -5.47 12.89
N LYS A 54 -0.80 -5.68 11.58
CA LYS A 54 -0.42 -6.92 10.88
C LYS A 54 0.96 -6.84 10.21
N ILE A 55 1.60 -5.68 10.23
CA ILE A 55 2.87 -5.45 9.52
C ILE A 55 3.94 -6.45 9.94
N ALA A 56 4.09 -6.73 11.24
CA ALA A 56 5.13 -7.63 11.74
C ALA A 56 5.00 -9.04 11.13
N GLU A 57 3.81 -9.64 11.22
CA GLU A 57 3.53 -10.96 10.64
C GLU A 57 3.70 -10.96 9.11
N ALA A 58 3.24 -9.90 8.45
CA ALA A 58 3.31 -9.80 6.99
C ALA A 58 4.75 -9.62 6.48
N LYS A 59 5.62 -8.90 7.22
CA LYS A 59 7.06 -8.79 6.90
C LYS A 59 7.72 -10.17 6.87
N GLU A 60 7.44 -11.02 7.86
CA GLU A 60 8.00 -12.38 7.93
C GLU A 60 7.62 -13.21 6.69
N ARG A 61 6.34 -13.23 6.33
CA ARG A 61 5.86 -13.98 5.16
C ARG A 61 6.43 -13.49 3.84
N LEU A 62 6.58 -12.17 3.69
CA LEU A 62 7.18 -11.56 2.50
C LEU A 62 8.65 -11.95 2.35
N LEU A 63 9.41 -12.02 3.45
CA LEU A 63 10.80 -12.49 3.42
C LEU A 63 10.90 -13.97 3.08
N GLU A 64 10.00 -14.80 3.60
CA GLU A 64 9.95 -16.22 3.24
C GLU A 64 9.74 -16.41 1.72
N HIS A 65 8.84 -15.63 1.12
CA HIS A 65 8.59 -15.68 -0.32
C HIS A 65 9.74 -15.08 -1.14
N ALA A 66 10.41 -14.04 -0.66
CA ALA A 66 11.53 -13.42 -1.38
C ALA A 66 12.81 -14.28 -1.39
N ASN A 67 12.93 -15.24 -0.47
CA ASN A 67 14.10 -16.11 -0.33
C ASN A 67 13.87 -17.55 -0.87
N THR A 68 12.73 -17.82 -1.50
CA THR A 68 12.41 -19.10 -2.15
C THR A 68 12.65 -19.02 -3.65
#